data_AF-A0A535ILC1-F1
#
_entry.id   AF-A0A535ILC1-F1
#
_cell.length_a   1.000
_cell.length_b   1.000
_cell.length_c   1.000
_cell.angle_alpha   90.00
_cell.angle_beta   90.00
_cell.angle_gamma   90.00
#
_symmetry.space_group_name_H-M   'P 1'
#
loop_
_entity.id
_entity.type
_entity.pdbx_description
1 polymer ?
#
loop_
_entity_poly.entity_id
_entity_poly.type
_entity_poly.pdbx_seq_one_letter_code
_entity_poly.pdbx_strand_id
1 'polypeptide(L)'
;MARMVKCVKLGRELPGLDKPPFPGELGKRIYENISKQAYDMWPAQSTLIINHYGLNMADPEARKLLREQMEEFFFGQEAKMPEGWVPESDTPEPAGAGAKGGSQSSKGGGGASRKK
;
A
#
# COMPACT_ATOMS: atom_id res chain seq x y z
N MET A 1 12.72 6.90 6.51
CA MET A 1 11.31 7.01 6.93
C MET A 1 10.44 6.52 5.79
N ALA A 2 9.48 5.64 6.04
CA ALA A 2 8.58 5.15 5.00
C ALA A 2 7.62 6.27 4.60
N ARG A 3 7.63 6.67 3.32
CA ARG A 3 6.67 7.60 2.75
C ARG A 3 5.28 6.95 2.81
N MET A 4 4.28 7.61 3.38
CA MET A 4 2.88 7.16 3.25
C MET A 4 2.25 7.78 1.99
N VAL A 5 1.47 6.98 1.25
CA VAL A 5 0.73 7.42 0.07
C VAL A 5 -0.71 6.93 0.14
N LYS A 6 -1.63 7.75 -0.35
CA LYS A 6 -3.03 7.35 -0.54
C LYS A 6 -3.11 6.49 -1.79
N CYS A 7 -3.19 5.18 -1.61
CA CYS A 7 -3.19 4.25 -2.72
C CYS A 7 -4.52 4.32 -3.48
N VAL A 8 -4.52 4.77 -4.73
CA VAL A 8 -5.75 4.87 -5.55
C VAL A 8 -6.38 3.49 -5.80
N LYS A 9 -5.54 2.46 -6.01
CA LYS A 9 -6.00 1.08 -6.25
C LYS A 9 -6.64 0.42 -5.02
N LEU A 10 -6.11 0.69 -3.81
CA LEU A 10 -6.53 0.04 -2.57
C LEU A 10 -7.44 0.94 -1.70
N GLY A 11 -7.60 2.21 -2.06
CA GLY A 11 -8.43 3.18 -1.36
C GLY A 11 -7.95 3.57 0.05
N ARG A 12 -6.74 3.16 0.46
CA ARG A 12 -6.22 3.37 1.83
C ARG A 12 -4.78 3.89 1.83
N GLU A 13 -4.40 4.52 2.95
CA GLU A 13 -3.03 4.99 3.17
C GLU A 13 -2.10 3.82 3.50
N LEU A 14 -1.04 3.71 2.71
CA LEU A 14 -0.07 2.62 2.79
C LEU A 14 1.33 3.15 2.54
N PRO A 15 2.38 2.39 2.93
CA PRO A 15 3.73 2.75 2.57
C PRO A 15 3.87 2.79 1.04
N GLY A 16 4.27 3.95 0.52
CA GLY A 16 4.60 4.21 -0.86
C GLY A 16 5.91 3.55 -1.27
N LEU A 17 6.23 3.68 -2.56
CA LEU A 17 7.53 3.27 -3.07
C LEU A 17 8.61 4.19 -2.48
N ASP A 18 9.81 3.66 -2.28
CA ASP A 18 10.97 4.44 -1.84
C ASP A 18 11.54 5.30 -2.98
N LYS A 19 11.45 4.81 -4.22
CA LYS A 19 11.95 5.47 -5.44
C LYS A 19 10.98 5.26 -6.61
N PRO A 20 10.90 6.22 -7.55
CA PRO A 20 10.12 6.04 -8.78
C PRO A 20 10.71 4.89 -9.62
N PRO A 21 9.87 3.92 -10.07
CA PRO A 21 10.35 2.75 -10.80
C PRO A 21 10.72 3.06 -12.26
N PHE A 22 10.12 4.10 -12.83
CA PHE A 22 10.38 4.53 -14.20
C PHE A 22 10.65 6.04 -14.25
N PRO A 23 11.55 6.50 -15.14
CA PRO A 23 11.68 7.92 -15.44
C PRO A 23 10.47 8.41 -16.25
N GLY A 24 10.02 9.64 -15.98
CA GLY A 24 8.91 10.28 -16.69
C GLY A 24 7.68 10.55 -15.81
N GLU A 25 6.66 11.17 -16.41
CA GLU A 25 5.45 11.59 -15.68
C GLU A 25 4.65 10.41 -15.13
N LEU A 26 4.60 9.30 -15.87
CA LEU A 26 3.91 8.08 -15.44
C LEU A 26 4.55 7.48 -14.17
N GLY A 27 5.89 7.41 -14.14
CA GLY A 27 6.62 6.92 -12.96
C GLY A 27 6.42 7.83 -11.74
N LYS A 28 6.35 9.15 -11.95
CA LYS A 28 6.02 10.11 -10.89
C LYS A 28 4.59 9.91 -10.36
N ARG A 29 3.61 9.76 -11.25
CA ARG A 29 2.22 9.46 -10.87
C ARG A 29 2.09 8.19 -10.05
N ILE A 30 2.75 7.10 -10.47
CA ILE A 30 2.75 5.83 -9.74
C ILE A 30 3.39 6.03 -8.36
N TYR A 31 4.52 6.72 -8.30
CA TYR A 31 5.21 7.01 -7.05
C TYR A 31 4.36 7.82 -6.06
N GLU A 32 3.51 8.73 -6.54
CA GLU A 32 2.64 9.59 -5.72
C GLU A 32 1.32 8.92 -5.33
N ASN A 33 0.76 8.05 -6.18
CA ASN A 33 -0.60 7.53 -6.02
C ASN A 33 -0.66 6.02 -5.71
N ILE A 34 0.45 5.28 -5.83
CA ILE A 34 0.48 3.83 -5.70
C ILE A 34 1.40 3.42 -4.55
N SER A 35 0.87 2.54 -3.71
CA SER A 35 1.61 1.97 -2.58
C SER A 35 2.53 0.83 -3.02
N LYS A 36 3.52 0.51 -2.18
CA LYS A 36 4.41 -0.63 -2.39
C LYS A 36 3.63 -1.94 -2.55
N GLN A 37 2.55 -2.11 -1.77
CA GLN A 37 1.69 -3.29 -1.84
C GLN A 37 0.97 -3.44 -3.19
N ALA A 38 0.42 -2.34 -3.73
CA ALA A 38 -0.25 -2.37 -5.03
C ALA A 38 0.75 -2.57 -6.18
N TYR A 39 1.95 -2.00 -6.06
CA TYR A 39 3.01 -2.18 -7.05
C TYR A 39 3.54 -3.62 -7.07
N ASP A 40 3.57 -4.32 -5.94
CA ASP A 40 3.97 -5.73 -5.85
C ASP A 40 3.06 -6.68 -6.65
N MET A 41 1.82 -6.26 -6.92
CA MET A 41 0.87 -7.01 -7.76
C MET A 41 1.13 -6.86 -9.26
N TRP A 42 1.84 -5.81 -9.67
CA TRP A 42 2.06 -5.48 -11.08
C TRP A 42 2.97 -6.46 -11.85
N PRO A 43 4.08 -6.98 -11.29
CA PRO A 43 4.91 -7.99 -11.96
C PRO A 43 4.12 -9.23 -12.41
N ALA A 44 3.19 -9.69 -11.57
CA ALA A 44 2.33 -10.82 -11.89
C ALA A 44 1.37 -10.48 -13.05
N GLN A 45 0.73 -9.31 -13.00
CA GLN A 45 -0.18 -8.90 -14.08
C GLN A 45 0.55 -8.64 -15.39
N SER A 46 1.64 -7.89 -15.36
CA SER A 46 2.45 -7.63 -16.56
C SER A 46 2.90 -8.92 -17.24
N THR A 47 3.33 -9.93 -16.47
CA THR A 47 3.66 -11.26 -17.01
C THR A 47 2.46 -11.91 -17.68
N LEU A 48 1.28 -11.86 -17.05
CA LEU A 48 0.05 -12.41 -17.62
C LEU A 48 -0.33 -11.69 -18.94
N ILE A 49 -0.26 -10.36 -18.98
CA ILE A 49 -0.54 -9.56 -20.18
C ILE A 49 0.44 -9.91 -21.31
N ILE A 50 1.75 -9.99 -21.00
CA ILE A 50 2.78 -10.34 -21.98
C ILE A 50 2.49 -11.70 -22.60
N ASN A 51 2.19 -12.71 -21.77
CA ASN A 51 1.90 -14.06 -22.24
C ASN A 51 0.57 -14.14 -23.00
N HIS A 52 -0.46 -13.43 -22.54
CA HIS A 52 -1.80 -13.46 -23.14
C HIS A 52 -1.83 -12.81 -24.53
N TYR A 53 -1.20 -11.65 -24.68
CA TYR A 53 -1.15 -10.93 -25.96
C TYR A 53 0.08 -11.30 -26.80
N GLY A 54 0.97 -12.16 -26.31
CA GLY A 54 2.22 -12.51 -26.99
C GLY A 54 3.12 -11.30 -27.23
N LEU A 55 3.19 -10.37 -26.27
CA LEU A 55 3.92 -9.11 -26.45
C LEU A 55 5.42 -9.33 -26.54
N ASN A 56 6.05 -8.69 -27.52
CA ASN A 56 7.49 -8.65 -27.64
C ASN A 56 8.04 -7.34 -27.07
N MET A 57 8.82 -7.41 -25.99
CA MET A 57 9.43 -6.22 -25.35
C MET A 57 10.44 -5.48 -26.25
N ALA A 58 10.84 -6.06 -27.36
CA ALA A 58 11.64 -5.37 -28.39
C ALA A 58 10.80 -4.37 -29.20
N ASP A 59 9.49 -4.60 -29.31
CA ASP A 59 8.61 -3.81 -30.15
C ASP A 59 8.06 -2.58 -29.40
N PRO A 60 8.09 -1.38 -30.01
CA PRO A 60 7.59 -0.15 -29.39
C PRO A 60 6.07 -0.14 -29.19
N GLU A 61 5.28 -0.82 -30.04
CA GLU A 61 3.83 -0.92 -29.88
C GLU A 61 3.47 -1.80 -28.69
N ALA A 62 4.18 -2.92 -28.52
CA ALA A 62 4.02 -3.78 -27.34
C ALA A 62 4.30 -3.03 -26.03
N ARG A 63 5.34 -2.18 -26.00
CA ARG A 63 5.62 -1.29 -24.84
C ARG A 63 4.56 -0.22 -24.63
N LYS A 64 3.87 0.20 -25.70
CA LYS A 64 2.76 1.15 -25.60
C LYS A 64 1.53 0.47 -24.99
N LEU A 65 1.15 -0.69 -25.50
CA LEU A 65 0.04 -1.49 -24.98
C LEU A 65 0.26 -1.88 -23.52
N LEU A 66 1.48 -2.32 -23.15
CA LEU A 66 1.78 -2.63 -21.76
C LEU A 66 1.66 -1.41 -20.83
N ARG A 67 2.02 -0.21 -21.32
CA ARG A 67 1.84 1.05 -20.56
C ARG A 67 0.38 1.40 -20.40
N GLU A 68 -0.42 1.28 -21.47
CA GLU A 68 -1.87 1.51 -21.42
C GLU A 68 -2.54 0.54 -20.44
N GLN A 69 -2.18 -0.74 -20.48
CA GLN A 69 -2.65 -1.75 -19.53
C GLN A 69 -2.17 -1.49 -18.10
N MET A 70 -0.98 -0.91 -17.92
CA MET A 70 -0.49 -0.49 -16.61
C MET A 70 -1.31 0.67 -16.03
N GLU A 71 -1.59 1.67 -16.87
CA GLU A 71 -2.43 2.80 -16.49
C GLU A 71 -3.84 2.33 -16.15
N GLU A 72 -4.41 1.41 -16.92
CA GLU A 72 -5.72 0.81 -16.65
C GLU A 72 -5.72 -0.07 -15.39
N PHE A 73 -4.65 -0.83 -15.13
CA PHE A 73 -4.55 -1.67 -13.94
C PHE A 73 -4.53 -0.83 -12.65
N PHE A 74 -3.77 0.27 -12.65
CA PHE A 74 -3.60 1.13 -11.47
C PHE A 74 -4.65 2.23 -11.33
N PHE A 75 -5.13 2.79 -12.45
CA PHE A 75 -6.02 3.96 -12.49
C PHE A 75 -7.35 3.70 -13.23
N GLY A 76 -7.56 2.53 -13.85
CA GLY A 76 -8.78 2.16 -14.55
C GLY A 76 -9.98 1.91 -13.62
N GLN A 77 -11.16 1.75 -14.24
CA GLN A 77 -12.50 1.97 -13.67
C GLN A 77 -12.92 1.11 -12.44
N GLU A 78 -12.10 0.20 -11.94
CA GLU A 78 -12.29 -0.38 -10.59
C GLU A 78 -11.88 0.58 -9.47
N ALA A 79 -11.38 1.78 -9.79
CA ALA A 79 -11.10 2.86 -8.85
C ALA A 79 -12.33 3.72 -8.49
N LYS A 80 -13.55 3.19 -8.63
CA LYS A 80 -14.77 3.83 -8.09
C LYS A 80 -15.41 2.86 -7.09
N MET A 81 -14.97 2.94 -5.83
CA MET A 81 -15.85 2.51 -4.74
C MET A 81 -17.15 3.33 -4.87
N PRO A 82 -18.34 2.70 -4.93
CA PRO A 82 -19.60 3.42 -5.06
C PRO A 82 -19.77 4.40 -3.88
N GLU A 83 -20.31 5.58 -4.18
CA GLU A 83 -20.65 6.63 -3.21
C GLU A 83 -21.56 6.05 -2.12
N GLY A 84 -20.98 5.69 -0.97
CA GLY A 84 -21.70 5.03 0.13
C GLY A 84 -20.88 4.15 1.08
N TRP A 85 -19.60 3.89 0.83
CA TRP A 85 -18.79 3.11 1.79
C TRP A 85 -18.25 4.01 2.93
N VAL A 86 -18.94 3.96 4.06
CA VAL A 86 -18.50 4.55 5.34
C VAL A 86 -17.74 3.46 6.13
N PRO A 87 -16.41 3.56 6.31
CA PRO A 87 -15.75 2.78 7.35
C PRO A 87 -16.07 3.41 8.70
N GLU A 88 -17.03 2.83 9.42
CA GLU A 88 -17.30 3.15 10.82
C GLU A 88 -16.19 2.55 11.71
N SER A 89 -14.96 3.06 11.60
CA SER A 89 -13.87 2.78 12.55
C SER A 89 -12.63 3.63 12.26
N ASP A 90 -12.73 4.96 12.35
CA ASP A 90 -11.61 5.78 12.84
C ASP A 90 -12.17 7.15 13.20
N THR A 91 -12.72 7.28 14.40
CA THR A 91 -12.90 8.59 15.02
C THR A 91 -11.56 8.95 15.66
N PRO A 92 -10.79 9.91 15.12
CA PRO A 92 -9.70 10.51 15.87
C PRO A 92 -10.29 11.39 16.97
N GLU A 93 -10.32 10.89 18.21
CA GLU A 93 -10.65 11.73 19.37
C GLU A 93 -9.45 12.69 19.64
N PRO A 94 -9.70 14.01 19.75
CA PRO A 94 -8.65 15.03 19.90
C PRO A 94 -8.11 15.14 21.34
N ALA A 95 -6.89 15.65 21.45
CA ALA A 95 -6.14 15.88 22.66
C ALA A 95 -6.89 16.64 23.80
N GLY A 96 -6.69 16.19 25.04
CA GLY A 96 -6.69 17.06 26.22
C GLY A 96 -7.36 16.49 27.49
N ALA A 97 -6.78 16.83 28.65
CA ALA A 97 -7.21 16.50 30.02
C ALA A 97 -6.98 15.04 30.45
N GLY A 98 -6.46 14.69 31.62
CA GLY A 98 -6.16 15.44 32.81
C GLY A 98 -6.25 14.48 34.00
N ALA A 99 -5.15 14.36 34.74
CA ALA A 99 -5.09 14.11 36.18
C ALA A 99 -5.48 12.74 36.80
N LYS A 100 -4.56 12.32 37.70
CA LYS A 100 -4.69 11.43 38.88
C LYS A 100 -4.86 9.94 38.57
N GLY A 101 -4.00 9.03 39.02
CA GLY A 101 -3.41 8.91 40.35
C GLY A 101 -3.99 7.65 40.98
N GLY A 102 -3.18 6.66 41.34
CA GLY A 102 -3.69 5.42 41.92
C GLY A 102 -2.68 4.30 41.94
N SER A 103 -2.00 4.19 43.07
CA SER A 103 -1.06 3.15 43.46
C SER A 103 -1.71 1.76 43.61
N GLN A 104 -0.83 0.76 43.79
CA GLN A 104 -1.00 -0.52 44.50
C GLN A 104 -1.17 -1.75 43.58
N SER A 105 -0.12 -2.53 43.34
CA SER A 105 0.57 -3.52 44.20
C SER A 105 -0.07 -4.91 44.18
N SER A 106 0.73 -5.92 43.79
CA SER A 106 0.83 -7.28 44.39
C SER A 106 1.44 -8.22 43.34
N LYS A 107 2.69 -8.69 43.44
CA LYS A 107 3.28 -9.63 44.41
C LYS A 107 2.84 -11.09 44.15
N GLY A 108 3.83 -11.94 43.83
CA GLY A 108 3.78 -13.41 43.86
C GLY A 108 4.28 -14.01 42.54
N GLY A 109 5.29 -14.87 42.45
CA GLY A 109 6.07 -15.57 43.47
C GLY A 109 6.52 -16.93 42.91
N GLY A 110 7.79 -17.30 43.16
CA GLY A 110 8.33 -18.68 43.07
C GLY A 110 8.69 -19.19 41.67
N GLY A 111 9.79 -19.91 41.43
CA GLY A 111 10.83 -20.48 42.28
C GLY A 111 11.98 -20.92 41.36
N ALA A 112 13.24 -20.71 41.77
CA ALA A 112 14.14 -21.78 42.22
C ALA A 112 14.32 -22.90 41.18
N SER A 113 15.44 -22.95 40.47
CA SER A 113 16.58 -23.84 40.77
C SER A 113 17.12 -24.29 39.41
N ARG A 114 18.37 -24.68 39.14
CA ARG A 114 19.64 -24.77 39.87
C ARG A 114 20.58 -25.41 38.84
N LYS A 115 21.73 -24.80 38.58
CA LYS A 115 23.03 -25.43 38.26
C LYS A 115 23.03 -26.69 37.38
N LYS A 116 23.61 -26.60 36.18
CA LYS A 116 24.90 -27.25 35.84
C LYS A 116 25.44 -26.72 34.53
#